data_AF-A0A1X2GV99-F1
#
_entry.id   AF-A0A1X2GV99-F1
#
_cell.length_a   1.000
_cell.length_b   1.000
_cell.length_c   1.000
_cell.angle_alpha   90.00
_cell.angle_beta   90.00
_cell.angle_gamma   90.00
#
_symmetry.space_group_name_H-M   'P 1'
#
loop_
_entity.id
_entity.type
_entity.pdbx_description
1 polymer ?
#
loop_
_entity_poly.entity_id
_entity_poly.type
_entity_poly.pdbx_seq_one_letter_code
_entity_poly.pdbx_strand_id
1 'polypeptide(L)'
;MTKQHNSIVEVALYENETNSPRKKIKTEAPLFGFIEGSHAALSSNYSSNMAFYQTKATGCSPLAMHLKYHGMPARYSFHSLVHDDRLLDLLEKIPFQDKHYSEQLDCVLQLHTGSNTTSMKDAAAISSPNLAFIEKSIALSKIPGIGTTEYVKPSQQLVDALKSDFRLWPNLLHAVAMLHTGCLVTNGHDILITLTAEAYSRSKALDVHAETNLKTIPSPGSAIDGLSLGVYEEADGGPVKKKLKIGSDHMNVLITMSAMIKTNEVFIGPETPLTDIESEMIIFYDAAKEKKFLEILRGEQELAMPSYKCPKSVSALRQLSSSFGKASTYSAWRATLNGLDTDLLQPATVFTIADIPGNQKYGISENCTVKAASSALQAVAIAVMTSRSLESKTIMTAILQSASNSSDASIVALMIHLSTRITTDPFDLARFLSPLAKVTSSALSSANQKIKSNVQIKLLQMFGH
;
A
#
# COMPACT_ATOMS: atom_id res chain seq x y z
N MET A 1 38.73 19.35 48.42
CA MET A 1 39.49 19.84 47.25
C MET A 1 38.79 19.36 46.00
N THR A 2 37.92 20.19 45.44
CA THR A 2 37.24 19.94 44.16
C THR A 2 38.26 20.23 43.05
N LYS A 3 38.81 19.19 42.43
CA LYS A 3 39.64 19.35 41.23
C LYS A 3 38.70 19.73 40.08
N GLN A 4 38.69 21.00 39.71
CA GLN A 4 37.99 21.46 38.52
C GLN A 4 38.92 21.24 37.32
N HIS A 5 38.58 20.25 36.49
CA HIS A 5 39.26 20.01 35.22
C HIS A 5 38.56 20.80 34.12
N ASN A 6 39.29 21.71 33.47
CA ASN A 6 38.83 22.37 32.26
C ASN A 6 39.56 21.74 31.07
N SER A 7 38.80 21.21 30.11
CA SER A 7 39.32 20.54 28.91
C SER A 7 39.24 21.47 27.70
N ILE A 8 40.25 21.41 26.83
CA ILE A 8 40.21 22.04 25.51
C ILE A 8 39.75 20.97 24.52
N VAL A 9 38.72 21.26 23.72
CA VAL A 9 38.22 20.37 22.66
C VAL A 9 38.65 20.95 21.32
N GLU A 10 39.45 20.21 20.54
CA GLU A 10 39.81 20.59 19.17
C GLU A 10 38.91 19.83 18.17
N VAL A 11 37.91 20.49 17.62
CA VAL A 11 37.05 19.88 16.58
C VAL A 11 37.70 20.04 15.22
N ALA A 12 37.98 18.93 14.54
CA ALA A 12 38.44 18.94 13.16
C ALA A 12 37.24 18.75 12.21
N LEU A 13 36.79 19.84 11.61
CA LEU A 13 35.70 19.83 10.62
C LEU A 13 36.22 19.49 9.22
N TYR A 14 35.59 18.51 8.59
CA TYR A 14 35.84 18.14 7.20
C TYR A 14 34.57 18.41 6.38
N GLU A 15 34.42 19.64 5.90
CA GLU A 15 33.38 19.99 4.91
C GLU A 15 33.94 19.91 3.49
N ASN A 16 33.11 19.46 2.55
CA ASN A 16 33.39 19.51 1.13
C ASN A 16 33.34 20.96 0.63
N GLU A 17 34.39 21.31 -0.14
CA GLU A 17 34.55 22.44 -1.07
C GLU A 17 33.46 23.53 -1.07
N THR A 18 33.65 24.55 -0.23
CA THR A 18 33.32 25.94 -0.61
C THR A 18 34.57 26.80 -0.45
N ASN A 19 35.19 27.12 -1.59
CA ASN A 19 36.16 28.18 -1.93
C ASN A 19 36.86 29.05 -0.84
N SER A 20 37.29 28.50 0.30
CA SER A 20 38.25 29.19 1.17
C SER A 20 39.41 28.27 1.59
N PRO A 21 40.67 28.73 1.52
CA PRO A 21 41.82 27.93 1.89
C PRO A 21 41.99 27.94 3.42
N ARG A 22 41.23 27.10 4.13
CA ARG A 22 41.52 26.81 5.54
C ARG A 22 42.60 25.72 5.64
N LYS A 23 43.58 25.94 6.53
CA LYS A 23 44.69 25.01 6.81
C LYS A 23 44.13 23.61 7.14
N LYS A 24 44.37 22.62 6.26
CA LYS A 24 44.16 21.20 6.57
C LYS A 24 45.06 20.81 7.73
N ILE A 25 44.49 20.61 8.91
CA ILE A 25 45.17 19.94 10.02
C ILE A 25 45.28 18.47 9.61
N LYS A 26 46.50 17.95 9.44
CA LYS A 26 46.72 16.52 9.19
C LYS A 26 46.36 15.76 10.47
N THR A 27 45.18 15.19 10.54
CA THR A 27 44.86 14.22 11.60
C THR A 27 45.44 12.85 11.22
N GLU A 28 46.09 12.18 12.16
CA GLU A 28 46.58 10.80 12.01
C GLU A 28 45.46 9.75 12.03
N ALA A 29 44.20 10.14 12.27
CA ALA A 29 43.06 9.22 12.27
C ALA A 29 42.55 8.94 10.84
N PRO A 30 42.19 7.68 10.52
CA PRO A 30 41.61 7.34 9.23
C PRO A 30 40.24 7.99 9.06
N LEU A 31 39.95 8.49 7.85
CA LEU A 31 38.61 8.95 7.47
C LEU A 31 37.64 7.77 7.43
N PHE A 32 36.38 7.99 7.79
CA PHE A 32 35.32 6.99 7.72
C PHE A 32 34.12 7.52 6.92
N GLY A 33 33.42 6.62 6.24
CA GLY A 33 32.17 6.91 5.53
C GLY A 33 30.95 6.82 6.44
N PHE A 34 29.80 7.36 6.00
CA PHE A 34 28.56 7.33 6.78
C PHE A 34 28.16 5.90 7.18
N ILE A 35 28.20 4.95 6.24
CA ILE A 35 27.83 3.54 6.50
C ILE A 35 28.75 2.90 7.54
N GLU A 36 30.06 3.10 7.42
CA GLU A 36 31.06 2.56 8.34
C GLU A 36 30.89 3.16 9.73
N GLY A 37 30.66 4.47 9.82
CA GLY A 37 30.41 5.17 11.07
C GLY A 37 29.10 4.75 11.74
N SER A 38 28.02 4.59 10.97
CA SER A 38 26.73 4.09 11.47
C SER A 38 26.85 2.69 12.03
N HIS A 39 27.53 1.81 11.32
CA HIS A 39 27.77 0.44 11.75
C HIS A 39 28.67 0.39 13.01
N ALA A 40 29.72 1.20 13.05
CA ALA A 40 30.59 1.29 14.22
C ALA A 40 29.87 1.87 15.46
N ALA A 41 28.93 2.81 15.27
CA ALA A 41 28.17 3.43 16.36
C ALA A 41 27.07 2.53 16.94
N LEU A 42 26.44 1.69 16.12
CA LEU A 42 25.30 0.83 16.51
C LEU A 42 25.68 -0.58 16.98
N SER A 43 26.99 -0.89 17.05
CA SER A 43 27.55 -2.20 17.42
C SER A 43 27.33 -3.32 16.38
N SER A 44 28.13 -4.38 16.48
CA SER A 44 28.29 -5.49 15.51
C SER A 44 27.08 -6.40 15.32
N ASN A 45 25.97 -6.14 16.03
CA ASN A 45 24.75 -6.94 15.90
C ASN A 45 23.89 -6.55 14.69
N TYR A 46 24.21 -5.44 14.03
CA TYR A 46 23.53 -4.99 12.81
C TYR A 46 24.39 -5.26 11.59
N SER A 47 23.78 -5.66 10.47
CA SER A 47 24.47 -5.57 9.18
C SER A 47 24.71 -4.09 8.83
N SER A 48 25.74 -3.80 8.03
CA SER A 48 26.08 -2.41 7.63
C SER A 48 24.89 -1.66 7.01
N ASN A 49 24.02 -2.38 6.28
CA ASN A 49 22.80 -1.81 5.69
C ASN A 49 21.74 -1.49 6.75
N MET A 50 21.50 -2.39 7.71
CA MET A 50 20.54 -2.14 8.79
C MET A 50 20.98 -0.97 9.67
N ALA A 51 22.28 -0.86 9.96
CA ALA A 51 22.83 0.26 10.71
C ALA A 51 22.66 1.60 9.97
N PHE A 52 22.86 1.60 8.64
CA PHE A 52 22.62 2.78 7.79
C PHE A 52 21.16 3.23 7.86
N TYR A 53 20.21 2.33 7.60
CA TYR A 53 18.78 2.68 7.56
C TYR A 53 18.27 3.09 8.95
N GLN A 54 18.69 2.41 10.01
CA GLN A 54 18.33 2.78 11.38
C GLN A 54 18.84 4.18 11.73
N THR A 55 20.07 4.51 11.36
CA THR A 55 20.66 5.85 11.59
C THR A 55 19.90 6.93 10.84
N LYS A 56 19.47 6.66 9.60
CA LYS A 56 18.64 7.58 8.80
C LYS A 56 17.23 7.74 9.36
N ALA A 57 16.59 6.65 9.76
CA ALA A 57 15.25 6.67 10.34
C ALA A 57 15.17 7.49 11.63
N THR A 58 16.26 7.54 12.41
CA THR A 58 16.33 8.36 13.63
C THR A 58 16.74 9.81 13.39
N GLY A 59 17.05 10.21 12.16
CA GLY A 59 17.54 11.56 11.85
C GLY A 59 18.86 11.89 12.56
N CYS A 60 19.77 10.90 12.62
CA CYS A 60 21.07 11.04 13.25
C CYS A 60 22.21 10.96 12.22
N SER A 61 23.36 11.52 12.58
CA SER A 61 24.63 11.37 11.87
C SER A 61 25.65 10.62 12.73
N PRO A 62 26.45 9.72 12.12
CA PRO A 62 27.54 9.08 12.81
C PRO A 62 28.70 10.06 13.03
N LEU A 63 29.24 10.03 14.23
CA LEU A 63 30.34 10.86 14.72
C LEU A 63 31.39 9.96 15.35
N ALA A 64 32.67 10.16 15.02
CA ALA A 64 33.77 9.53 15.76
C ALA A 64 34.37 10.55 16.74
N MET A 65 34.60 10.10 17.97
CA MET A 65 35.35 10.84 18.97
C MET A 65 36.66 10.13 19.23
N HIS A 66 37.76 10.87 19.09
CA HIS A 66 39.10 10.37 19.34
C HIS A 66 39.72 11.09 20.54
N LEU A 67 40.05 10.35 21.59
CA LEU A 67 40.64 10.84 22.82
C LEU A 67 42.13 10.46 22.88
N LYS A 68 42.99 11.42 23.18
CA LYS A 68 44.41 11.21 23.48
C LYS A 68 44.78 11.94 24.77
N TYR A 69 45.37 11.20 25.70
CA TYR A 69 45.85 11.70 26.98
C TYR A 69 47.29 11.24 27.22
N HIS A 70 48.10 12.06 27.88
CA HIS A 70 49.55 11.86 28.01
C HIS A 70 49.95 10.55 28.72
N GLY A 71 49.04 9.92 29.48
CA GLY A 71 49.24 8.60 30.10
C GLY A 71 48.64 7.41 29.35
N MET A 72 47.98 7.62 28.20
CA MET A 72 47.39 6.52 27.44
C MET A 72 48.41 5.95 26.45
N PRO A 73 48.59 4.61 26.41
CA PRO A 73 49.54 3.97 25.49
C PRO A 73 49.10 4.10 24.02
N ALA A 74 47.81 4.35 23.77
CA ALA A 74 47.25 4.55 22.45
C ALA A 74 46.03 5.49 22.50
N ARG A 75 45.69 6.06 21.35
CA ARG A 75 44.48 6.86 21.14
C ARG A 75 43.23 6.00 21.29
N TYR A 76 42.27 6.43 22.09
CA TYR A 76 40.97 5.76 22.20
C TYR A 76 39.98 6.38 21.22
N SER A 77 39.31 5.56 20.43
CA SER A 77 38.34 6.02 19.43
C SER A 77 37.03 5.30 19.63
N PHE A 78 35.93 6.03 19.65
CA PHE A 78 34.59 5.45 19.67
C PHE A 78 33.65 6.21 18.74
N HIS A 79 32.64 5.51 18.23
CA HIS A 79 31.63 6.08 17.33
C HIS A 79 30.31 6.23 18.09
N SER A 80 29.56 7.27 17.77
CA SER A 80 28.24 7.54 18.35
C SER A 80 27.31 8.13 17.29
N LEU A 81 26.01 8.14 17.58
CA LEU A 81 24.99 8.80 16.77
C LEU A 81 24.57 10.09 17.45
N VAL A 82 24.54 11.19 16.71
CA VAL A 82 24.07 12.49 17.19
C VAL A 82 23.00 12.98 16.23
N HIS A 83 21.90 13.53 16.75
CA HIS A 83 20.89 14.17 15.91
C HIS A 83 21.49 15.34 15.12
N ASP A 84 21.09 15.47 13.87
CA ASP A 84 21.67 16.46 12.95
C ASP A 84 21.48 17.90 13.47
N ASP A 85 20.33 18.22 14.07
CA ASP A 85 20.03 19.53 14.65
C ASP A 85 20.92 19.87 15.86
N ARG A 86 21.16 18.90 16.75
CA ARG A 86 22.04 19.04 17.92
C ARG A 86 23.50 19.13 17.54
N LEU A 87 23.89 18.45 16.46
CA LEU A 87 25.25 18.51 15.95
C LEU A 87 25.53 19.91 15.37
N LEU A 88 24.62 20.45 14.55
CA LEU A 88 24.76 21.81 14.01
C LEU A 88 24.80 22.86 15.14
N ASP A 89 23.90 22.77 16.13
CA ASP A 89 23.87 23.65 17.30
C ASP A 89 25.17 23.58 18.13
N LEU A 90 25.75 22.38 18.26
CA LEU A 90 27.04 22.21 18.94
C LEU A 90 28.18 22.86 18.15
N LEU A 91 28.22 22.70 16.83
CA LEU A 91 29.26 23.27 15.97
C LEU A 91 29.24 24.80 15.97
N GLU A 92 28.05 25.41 16.06
CA GLU A 92 27.89 26.86 16.18
C GLU A 92 28.37 27.41 17.52
N LYS A 93 28.30 26.61 18.59
CA LYS A 93 28.57 27.04 19.98
C LYS A 93 30.00 26.87 20.44
N ILE A 94 30.89 26.23 19.68
CA ILE A 94 32.28 26.00 20.10
C ILE A 94 33.14 27.22 19.70
N PRO A 95 33.64 28.02 20.67
CA PRO A 95 34.47 29.18 20.38
C PRO A 95 35.92 28.74 20.11
N PHE A 96 36.32 28.73 18.85
CA PHE A 96 37.67 28.38 18.43
C PHE A 96 38.61 29.61 18.48
N GLN A 97 39.14 30.00 19.64
CA GLN A 97 40.48 30.64 19.77
C GLN A 97 41.00 30.90 21.21
N ASP A 98 42.21 30.35 21.44
CA ASP A 98 43.36 30.63 22.33
C ASP A 98 43.33 30.77 23.89
N LYS A 99 44.10 29.84 24.50
CA LYS A 99 45.10 29.85 25.60
C LYS A 99 44.72 30.22 27.05
N HIS A 100 44.76 29.22 27.96
CA HIS A 100 45.75 29.08 29.05
C HIS A 100 45.62 27.74 29.81
N TYR A 101 46.73 27.31 30.44
CA TYR A 101 47.11 25.94 30.84
C TYR A 101 46.34 25.28 32.01
N SER A 102 45.95 24.01 31.81
CA SER A 102 46.34 22.82 32.60
C SER A 102 46.03 21.56 31.77
N GLU A 103 46.62 20.40 32.09
CA GLU A 103 46.78 19.17 31.26
C GLU A 103 45.87 18.99 30.02
N GLN A 104 46.52 18.80 28.87
CA GLN A 104 45.88 18.74 27.55
C GLN A 104 45.24 17.36 27.32
N LEU A 105 43.91 17.33 27.30
CA LEU A 105 43.13 16.23 26.73
C LEU A 105 42.83 16.59 25.27
N ASP A 106 43.53 15.96 24.33
CA ASP A 106 43.23 16.14 22.91
C ASP A 106 41.98 15.33 22.57
N CYS A 107 40.84 16.01 22.45
CA CYS A 107 39.59 15.45 21.94
C CYS A 107 39.36 15.93 20.51
N VAL A 108 39.40 15.00 19.55
CA VAL A 108 39.07 15.28 18.15
C VAL A 108 37.72 14.67 17.82
N LEU A 109 36.77 15.53 17.48
CA LEU A 109 35.52 15.14 16.85
C LEU A 109 35.72 15.06 15.34
N GLN A 110 35.47 13.90 14.76
CA GLN A 110 35.61 13.63 13.34
C GLN A 110 34.25 13.24 12.76
N LEU A 111 33.82 14.01 11.76
CA LEU A 111 32.62 13.72 10.98
C LEU A 111 32.94 12.72 9.87
N HIS A 112 31.93 11.96 9.46
CA HIS A 112 32.04 11.09 8.29
C HIS A 112 32.31 11.93 7.03
N THR A 113 32.96 11.35 6.05
CA THR A 113 33.26 12.01 4.76
C THR A 113 32.33 11.50 3.66
N GLY A 114 31.79 12.43 2.86
CA GLY A 114 30.95 12.14 1.68
C GLY A 114 29.56 12.79 1.71
N SER A 115 29.02 13.09 0.53
CA SER A 115 27.61 13.47 0.38
C SER A 115 26.71 12.29 0.79
N ASN A 116 25.58 12.58 1.44
CA ASN A 116 24.51 11.60 1.71
C ASN A 116 24.01 10.86 0.45
N THR A 117 24.38 11.34 -0.74
CA THR A 117 24.23 10.62 -1.99
C THR A 117 25.33 9.58 -2.12
N THR A 118 24.95 8.31 -1.99
CA THR A 118 25.59 7.23 -2.73
C THR A 118 25.73 7.70 -4.18
N SER A 119 26.97 7.91 -4.65
CA SER A 119 27.20 8.00 -6.09
C SER A 119 26.68 6.69 -6.67
N MET A 120 25.58 6.74 -7.40
CA MET A 120 25.17 5.67 -8.30
C MET A 120 26.31 5.49 -9.29
N LYS A 121 27.27 4.62 -8.97
CA LYS A 121 28.16 4.05 -9.96
C LYS A 121 27.25 3.29 -10.92
N ASP A 122 27.16 3.82 -12.13
CA ASP A 122 26.61 3.20 -13.33
C ASP A 122 25.35 2.36 -13.11
N ALA A 123 24.21 3.05 -13.11
CA ALA A 123 22.87 2.49 -13.25
C ALA A 123 22.64 1.69 -14.56
N ALA A 124 23.68 1.45 -15.35
CA ALA A 124 23.64 0.71 -16.61
C ALA A 124 24.09 -0.75 -16.51
N ALA A 125 24.54 -1.25 -15.35
CA ALA A 125 25.07 -2.62 -15.23
C ALA A 125 24.71 -3.39 -13.96
N ILE A 126 23.65 -3.01 -13.24
CA ILE A 126 22.97 -3.95 -12.34
C ILE A 126 21.87 -4.61 -13.17
N SER A 127 22.16 -5.74 -13.79
CA SER A 127 21.10 -6.70 -14.14
C SER A 127 20.38 -7.00 -12.83
N SER A 128 19.22 -6.38 -12.65
CA SER A 128 18.56 -6.27 -11.34
C SER A 128 18.31 -7.67 -10.79
N PRO A 129 18.84 -8.03 -9.60
CA PRO A 129 18.59 -9.35 -9.01
C PRO A 129 17.09 -9.71 -8.96
N ASN A 130 16.23 -8.69 -8.94
CA ASN A 130 14.78 -8.84 -8.97
C ASN A 130 14.22 -9.30 -10.33
N LEU A 131 14.74 -8.84 -11.48
CA LEU A 131 14.27 -9.30 -12.79
C LEU A 131 14.62 -10.77 -13.02
N ALA A 132 15.87 -11.16 -12.76
CA ALA A 132 16.28 -12.57 -12.87
C ALA A 132 15.50 -13.47 -11.90
N PHE A 133 15.20 -12.98 -10.69
CA PHE A 133 14.34 -13.68 -9.74
C PHE A 133 12.91 -13.84 -10.26
N ILE A 134 12.34 -12.82 -10.88
CA ILE A 134 10.99 -12.85 -11.45
C ILE A 134 10.93 -13.78 -12.64
N GLU A 135 11.85 -13.66 -13.60
CA GLU A 135 11.92 -14.56 -14.77
C GLU A 135 12.03 -16.01 -14.33
N LYS A 136 12.91 -16.29 -13.34
CA LYS A 136 13.03 -17.62 -12.76
C LYS A 136 11.76 -18.08 -12.05
N SER A 137 11.10 -17.19 -11.31
CA SER A 137 9.86 -17.51 -10.57
C SER A 137 8.66 -17.72 -11.49
N ILE A 138 8.58 -16.98 -12.59
CA ILE A 138 7.63 -17.15 -13.69
C ILE A 138 7.88 -18.50 -14.37
N ALA A 139 9.14 -18.83 -14.69
CA ALA A 139 9.49 -20.11 -15.29
C ALA A 139 9.19 -21.31 -14.38
N LEU A 140 9.25 -21.12 -13.06
CA LEU A 140 8.91 -22.13 -12.04
C LEU A 140 7.46 -22.03 -11.56
N SER A 141 6.62 -21.19 -12.17
CA SER A 141 5.26 -20.97 -11.73
C SER A 141 4.40 -22.22 -11.91
N LYS A 142 3.49 -22.45 -10.96
CA LYS A 142 2.42 -23.44 -11.07
C LYS A 142 1.17 -22.89 -11.77
N ILE A 143 1.14 -21.61 -12.08
CA ILE A 143 0.13 -20.99 -12.93
C ILE A 143 0.74 -21.03 -14.34
N PRO A 144 0.26 -21.93 -15.22
CA PRO A 144 0.91 -22.10 -16.53
C PRO A 144 0.78 -20.81 -17.37
N GLY A 145 1.50 -20.67 -18.50
CA GLY A 145 1.30 -19.52 -19.40
C GLY A 145 1.51 -18.10 -18.82
N ILE A 146 1.83 -17.94 -17.54
CA ILE A 146 2.04 -16.63 -16.91
C ILE A 146 3.25 -15.92 -17.53
N GLY A 147 4.22 -16.68 -18.05
CA GLY A 147 5.35 -16.14 -18.80
C GLY A 147 5.04 -15.72 -20.23
N THR A 148 3.81 -15.89 -20.73
CA THR A 148 3.40 -15.37 -22.04
C THR A 148 3.06 -13.89 -22.00
N THR A 149 2.75 -13.36 -20.81
CA THR A 149 2.47 -11.94 -20.58
C THR A 149 3.78 -11.18 -20.41
N GLU A 150 3.92 -10.07 -21.12
CA GLU A 150 5.02 -9.13 -20.90
C GLU A 150 4.77 -8.29 -19.65
N TYR A 151 5.63 -8.47 -18.64
CA TYR A 151 5.57 -7.75 -17.38
C TYR A 151 6.64 -6.66 -17.32
N VAL A 152 6.23 -5.42 -17.10
CA VAL A 152 7.12 -4.25 -17.05
C VAL A 152 7.03 -3.56 -15.70
N LYS A 153 8.14 -2.95 -15.26
CA LYS A 153 8.08 -2.00 -14.14
C LYS A 153 7.25 -0.78 -14.56
N PRO A 154 6.56 -0.10 -13.62
CA PRO A 154 5.81 1.10 -13.97
C PRO A 154 6.73 2.14 -14.60
N SER A 155 6.33 2.63 -15.77
CA SER A 155 6.98 3.80 -16.37
C SER A 155 6.74 5.05 -15.52
N GLN A 156 7.62 6.05 -15.65
CA GLN A 156 7.38 7.35 -15.00
C GLN A 156 6.04 7.96 -15.45
N GLN A 157 5.69 7.78 -16.72
CA GLN A 157 4.41 8.23 -17.25
C GLN A 157 3.23 7.55 -16.53
N LEU A 158 3.32 6.26 -16.24
CA LEU A 158 2.31 5.55 -15.46
C LEU A 158 2.24 6.06 -14.02
N VAL A 159 3.38 6.27 -13.37
CA VAL A 159 3.44 6.83 -12.01
C VAL A 159 2.75 8.20 -11.97
N ASP A 160 3.11 9.11 -12.87
CA ASP A 160 2.52 10.44 -12.95
C ASP A 160 1.02 10.39 -13.23
N ALA A 161 0.60 9.47 -14.10
CA ALA A 161 -0.81 9.20 -14.38
C ALA A 161 -1.57 8.74 -13.11
N LEU A 162 -0.99 7.84 -12.32
CA LEU A 162 -1.56 7.35 -11.07
C LEU A 162 -1.61 8.40 -9.96
N LYS A 163 -0.77 9.45 -10.03
CA LYS A 163 -0.82 10.62 -9.13
C LYS A 163 -1.87 11.66 -9.52
N SER A 164 -2.62 11.44 -10.60
CA SER A 164 -3.67 12.37 -11.05
C SER A 164 -4.77 12.56 -10.00
N ASP A 165 -5.39 13.73 -10.01
CA ASP A 165 -6.52 14.02 -9.13
C ASP A 165 -7.82 13.38 -9.66
N PHE A 166 -8.14 12.20 -9.14
CA PHE A 166 -9.35 11.46 -9.52
C PHE A 166 -10.66 12.11 -9.07
N ARG A 167 -10.64 13.24 -8.34
CA ARG A 167 -11.85 14.06 -8.13
C ARG A 167 -12.40 14.60 -9.44
N LEU A 168 -11.53 14.85 -10.42
CA LEU A 168 -11.92 15.38 -11.73
C LEU A 168 -12.58 14.29 -12.60
N TRP A 169 -12.13 13.04 -12.47
CA TRP A 169 -12.63 11.91 -13.25
C TRP A 169 -12.85 10.65 -12.38
N PRO A 170 -13.86 10.63 -11.51
CA PRO A 170 -14.06 9.51 -10.56
C PRO A 170 -14.24 8.14 -11.22
N ASN A 171 -14.77 8.10 -12.45
CA ASN A 171 -14.96 6.85 -13.18
C ASN A 171 -13.65 6.16 -13.51
N LEU A 172 -12.53 6.90 -13.59
CA LEU A 172 -11.21 6.33 -13.84
C LEU A 172 -10.69 5.48 -12.69
N LEU A 173 -11.25 5.57 -11.48
CA LEU A 173 -10.88 4.66 -10.38
C LEU A 173 -11.16 3.20 -10.77
N HIS A 174 -12.21 2.91 -11.54
CA HIS A 174 -12.40 1.55 -12.08
C HIS A 174 -11.30 1.16 -13.07
N ALA A 175 -10.83 2.08 -13.92
CA ALA A 175 -9.71 1.83 -14.83
C ALA A 175 -8.40 1.58 -14.05
N VAL A 176 -8.19 2.31 -12.95
CA VAL A 176 -7.09 2.05 -12.01
C VAL A 176 -7.21 0.65 -11.41
N ALA A 177 -8.39 0.23 -10.95
CA ALA A 177 -8.60 -1.12 -10.45
C ALA A 177 -8.30 -2.18 -11.53
N MET A 178 -8.74 -1.96 -12.78
CA MET A 178 -8.45 -2.85 -13.91
C MET A 178 -6.95 -2.99 -14.19
N LEU A 179 -6.21 -1.88 -14.21
CA LEU A 179 -4.76 -1.86 -14.39
C LEU A 179 -4.06 -2.75 -13.34
N HIS A 180 -4.55 -2.69 -12.11
CA HIS A 180 -3.99 -3.43 -10.98
C HIS A 180 -4.48 -4.89 -10.88
N THR A 181 -5.26 -5.38 -11.84
CA THR A 181 -5.54 -6.82 -11.96
C THR A 181 -4.48 -7.49 -12.83
N GLY A 182 -4.05 -8.68 -12.44
CA GLY A 182 -3.05 -9.47 -13.17
C GLY A 182 -1.63 -8.96 -13.06
N CYS A 183 -1.36 -7.94 -12.22
CA CYS A 183 0.00 -7.47 -11.97
C CYS A 183 0.73 -8.42 -11.02
N LEU A 184 2.06 -8.44 -11.11
CA LEU A 184 2.91 -9.20 -10.20
C LEU A 184 3.43 -8.29 -9.10
N VAL A 185 3.27 -8.71 -7.86
CA VAL A 185 3.78 -8.01 -6.68
C VAL A 185 4.77 -8.93 -5.96
N THR A 186 5.97 -8.42 -5.69
CA THR A 186 7.03 -9.19 -5.02
C THR A 186 7.70 -8.40 -3.92
N ASN A 187 8.10 -9.09 -2.85
CA ASN A 187 9.00 -8.59 -1.80
C ASN A 187 10.43 -9.14 -1.95
N GLY A 188 10.81 -9.62 -3.15
CA GLY A 188 12.11 -10.25 -3.42
C GLY A 188 12.21 -11.73 -3.06
N HIS A 189 11.24 -12.29 -2.32
CA HIS A 189 11.22 -13.71 -1.92
C HIS A 189 9.97 -14.44 -2.42
N ASP A 190 8.84 -13.77 -2.39
CA ASP A 190 7.54 -14.27 -2.81
C ASP A 190 7.00 -13.41 -3.95
N ILE A 191 6.18 -14.00 -4.81
CA ILE A 191 5.49 -13.30 -5.89
C ILE A 191 4.01 -13.67 -5.89
N LEU A 192 3.17 -12.64 -5.78
CA LEU A 192 1.74 -12.71 -5.96
C LEU A 192 1.37 -12.19 -7.34
N ILE A 193 0.40 -12.85 -7.98
CA ILE A 193 -0.42 -12.23 -9.02
C ILE A 193 -1.67 -11.65 -8.35
N THR A 194 -2.01 -10.40 -8.65
CA THR A 194 -3.25 -9.80 -8.19
C THR A 194 -4.41 -10.26 -9.08
N LEU A 195 -5.55 -10.58 -8.48
CA LEU A 195 -6.70 -11.10 -9.22
C LEU A 195 -7.92 -10.19 -9.10
N THR A 196 -8.11 -9.53 -7.96
CA THR A 196 -9.17 -8.54 -7.77
C THR A 196 -8.63 -7.36 -6.97
N ALA A 197 -8.93 -6.17 -7.47
CA ALA A 197 -8.47 -4.91 -6.91
C ALA A 197 -9.66 -3.96 -6.72
N GLU A 198 -9.61 -3.17 -5.65
CA GLU A 198 -10.56 -2.10 -5.34
C GLU A 198 -9.82 -0.78 -5.26
N ALA A 199 -10.09 0.11 -6.21
CA ALA A 199 -9.54 1.46 -6.15
C ALA A 199 -10.46 2.39 -5.34
N TYR A 200 -9.86 3.36 -4.69
CA TYR A 200 -10.59 4.37 -3.95
C TYR A 200 -9.83 5.68 -3.87
N SER A 201 -10.59 6.76 -3.76
CA SER A 201 -10.05 8.11 -3.65
C SER A 201 -9.65 8.43 -2.21
N ARG A 202 -8.56 9.18 -2.03
CA ARG A 202 -8.18 9.75 -0.73
C ARG A 202 -9.00 10.97 -0.33
N SER A 203 -9.78 11.53 -1.25
CA SER A 203 -10.65 12.66 -0.95
C SER A 203 -11.97 12.21 -0.31
N LYS A 204 -12.25 12.69 0.91
CA LYS A 204 -13.53 12.47 1.63
C LYS A 204 -14.75 13.02 0.88
N ALA A 205 -14.55 13.99 -0.02
CA ALA A 205 -15.63 14.52 -0.84
C ALA A 205 -16.11 13.49 -1.87
N LEU A 206 -15.20 12.64 -2.35
CA LEU A 206 -15.51 11.62 -3.34
C LEU A 206 -15.76 10.25 -2.70
N ASP A 207 -15.07 9.93 -1.62
CA ASP A 207 -15.14 8.63 -0.97
C ASP A 207 -15.25 8.73 0.55
N VAL A 208 -16.31 8.16 1.12
CA VAL A 208 -16.51 8.06 2.57
C VAL A 208 -15.42 7.25 3.28
N HIS A 209 -14.77 6.32 2.58
CA HIS A 209 -13.65 5.52 3.08
C HIS A 209 -12.30 6.07 2.65
N ALA A 210 -12.25 7.36 2.28
CA ALA A 210 -11.01 8.09 2.16
C ALA A 210 -10.14 7.88 3.40
N GLU A 211 -8.86 7.62 3.15
CA GLU A 211 -7.92 7.22 4.18
C GLU A 211 -7.82 8.26 5.30
N THR A 212 -7.74 7.76 6.53
CA THR A 212 -7.54 8.58 7.73
C THR A 212 -6.09 8.58 8.19
N ASN A 213 -5.26 7.72 7.60
CA ASN A 213 -3.86 7.51 7.94
C ASN A 213 -2.96 7.97 6.78
N LEU A 214 -1.76 8.43 7.11
CA LEU A 214 -0.73 8.83 6.17
C LEU A 214 0.17 7.65 5.74
N LYS A 215 -0.01 6.46 6.33
CA LYS A 215 0.85 5.28 6.12
C LYS A 215 1.01 4.86 4.66
N THR A 216 -0.04 4.97 3.85
CA THR A 216 0.07 4.56 2.43
C THR A 216 0.46 5.71 1.51
N ILE A 217 0.77 6.91 2.04
CA ILE A 217 1.28 8.01 1.23
C ILE A 217 2.71 7.66 0.79
N PRO A 218 3.05 7.82 -0.50
CA PRO A 218 4.42 7.61 -0.98
C PRO A 218 5.41 8.39 -0.12
N SER A 219 6.40 7.69 0.43
CA SER A 219 7.44 8.28 1.26
C SER A 219 8.76 8.36 0.47
N PRO A 220 9.63 9.34 0.74
CA PRO A 220 10.96 9.37 0.14
C PRO A 220 11.69 8.04 0.39
N GLY A 221 12.19 7.39 -0.66
CA GLY A 221 12.87 6.09 -0.55
C GLY A 221 11.99 4.87 -0.81
N SER A 222 10.71 5.04 -1.19
CA SER A 222 9.92 3.94 -1.77
C SER A 222 10.63 3.32 -2.98
N ALA A 223 10.45 2.01 -3.17
CA ALA A 223 11.08 1.28 -4.28
C ALA A 223 10.66 1.81 -5.67
N ILE A 224 9.50 2.47 -5.73
CA ILE A 224 8.99 3.19 -6.89
C ILE A 224 8.64 4.61 -6.43
N ASP A 225 9.36 5.61 -6.93
CA ASP A 225 9.10 7.00 -6.57
C ASP A 225 7.65 7.38 -6.93
N GLY A 226 6.98 8.10 -6.03
CA GLY A 226 5.58 8.49 -6.19
C GLY A 226 4.52 7.41 -5.97
N LEU A 227 4.90 6.17 -5.65
CA LEU A 227 3.96 5.12 -5.22
C LEU A 227 4.38 4.50 -3.87
N SER A 228 3.40 4.28 -3.00
CA SER A 228 3.57 3.41 -1.83
C SER A 228 3.05 2.03 -2.16
N LEU A 229 3.81 0.98 -1.84
CA LEU A 229 3.40 -0.40 -2.00
C LEU A 229 3.81 -1.14 -0.73
N GLY A 230 2.84 -1.74 -0.05
CA GLY A 230 3.09 -2.27 1.28
C GLY A 230 2.01 -3.19 1.80
N VAL A 231 2.36 -3.90 2.86
CA VAL A 231 1.43 -4.67 3.69
C VAL A 231 1.13 -3.83 4.93
N TYR A 232 -0.15 -3.57 5.17
CA TYR A 232 -0.61 -2.67 6.21
C TYR A 232 -1.49 -3.41 7.21
N GLU A 233 -1.11 -3.36 8.48
CA GLU A 233 -1.92 -3.87 9.57
C GLU A 233 -3.06 -2.89 9.91
N GLU A 234 -4.28 -3.27 9.54
CA GLU A 234 -5.46 -2.42 9.71
C GLU A 234 -6.70 -3.21 10.15
N ALA A 235 -7.55 -2.57 10.96
CA ALA A 235 -8.84 -3.08 11.37
C ALA A 235 -9.99 -2.35 10.65
N ASP A 236 -10.87 -3.09 9.98
CA ASP A 236 -12.10 -2.56 9.35
C ASP A 236 -13.33 -2.85 10.25
N GLY A 237 -13.26 -2.43 11.51
CA GLY A 237 -14.29 -2.74 12.51
C GLY A 237 -14.29 -4.20 12.99
N GLY A 238 -13.23 -4.95 12.68
CA GLY A 238 -12.99 -6.31 13.16
C GLY A 238 -11.53 -6.50 13.61
N PRO A 239 -11.03 -7.75 13.67
CA PRO A 239 -9.62 -8.03 13.94
C PRO A 239 -8.71 -7.32 12.94
N VAL A 240 -7.51 -6.95 13.39
CA VAL A 240 -6.46 -6.42 12.53
C VAL A 240 -6.11 -7.46 11.47
N LYS A 241 -6.03 -7.03 10.21
CA LYS A 241 -5.63 -7.85 9.07
C LYS A 241 -4.44 -7.21 8.36
N LYS A 242 -3.58 -8.05 7.79
CA LYS A 242 -2.47 -7.64 6.92
C LYS A 242 -2.98 -7.39 5.52
N LYS A 243 -3.05 -6.14 5.09
CA LYS A 243 -3.64 -5.76 3.79
C LYS A 243 -2.60 -5.30 2.79
N LEU A 244 -2.58 -5.90 1.61
CA LEU A 244 -1.76 -5.42 0.51
C LEU A 244 -2.42 -4.19 -0.11
N LYS A 245 -1.74 -3.04 -0.03
CA LYS A 245 -2.23 -1.78 -0.61
C LYS A 245 -1.17 -1.14 -1.49
N ILE A 246 -1.67 -0.42 -2.49
CA ILE A 246 -0.89 0.43 -3.38
C ILE A 246 -1.47 1.83 -3.28
N GLY A 247 -0.65 2.80 -2.90
CA GLY A 247 -1.04 4.19 -2.70
C GLY A 247 -0.29 5.12 -3.63
N SER A 248 -0.96 6.21 -3.99
CA SER A 248 -0.37 7.41 -4.60
C SER A 248 -0.84 8.64 -3.83
N ASP A 249 -0.54 9.85 -4.30
CA ASP A 249 -0.97 11.11 -3.67
C ASP A 249 -2.50 11.25 -3.54
N HIS A 250 -3.27 10.66 -4.45
CA HIS A 250 -4.71 10.93 -4.57
C HIS A 250 -5.60 9.69 -4.61
N MET A 251 -5.02 8.50 -4.82
CA MET A 251 -5.76 7.24 -4.78
C MET A 251 -5.05 6.19 -3.91
N ASN A 252 -5.82 5.16 -3.60
CA ASN A 252 -5.34 3.90 -3.08
C ASN A 252 -5.99 2.75 -3.84
N VAL A 253 -5.33 1.60 -3.83
CA VAL A 253 -5.81 0.34 -4.35
C VAL A 253 -5.63 -0.71 -3.28
N LEU A 254 -6.72 -1.40 -2.94
CA LEU A 254 -6.74 -2.56 -2.05
C LEU A 254 -6.83 -3.83 -2.89
N ILE A 255 -5.92 -4.77 -2.67
CA ILE A 255 -6.02 -6.09 -3.31
C ILE A 255 -6.92 -6.98 -2.45
N THR A 256 -8.03 -7.45 -3.02
CA THR A 256 -9.03 -8.28 -2.32
C THR A 256 -9.08 -9.72 -2.83
N MET A 257 -8.29 -10.03 -3.86
CA MET A 257 -7.97 -11.40 -4.25
C MET A 257 -6.61 -11.45 -4.93
N SER A 258 -5.80 -12.44 -4.57
CA SER A 258 -4.48 -12.68 -5.16
C SER A 258 -4.17 -14.18 -5.20
N ALA A 259 -3.13 -14.57 -5.93
CA ALA A 259 -2.61 -15.94 -5.91
C ALA A 259 -1.08 -15.95 -5.88
N MET A 260 -0.52 -16.89 -5.12
CA MET A 260 0.91 -17.16 -5.12
C MET A 260 1.30 -17.92 -6.38
N ILE A 261 2.16 -17.34 -7.21
CA ILE A 261 2.47 -17.93 -8.53
C ILE A 261 3.20 -19.27 -8.40
N LYS A 262 3.96 -19.48 -7.32
CA LYS A 262 4.75 -20.70 -7.07
C LYS A 262 3.88 -21.88 -6.59
N THR A 263 2.84 -21.61 -5.82
CA THR A 263 2.01 -22.64 -5.20
C THR A 263 0.63 -22.77 -5.85
N ASN A 264 0.23 -21.77 -6.64
CA ASN A 264 -1.15 -21.54 -7.07
C ASN A 264 -2.11 -21.47 -5.88
N GLU A 265 -1.64 -21.03 -4.70
CA GLU A 265 -2.51 -20.80 -3.57
C GLU A 265 -3.24 -19.47 -3.75
N VAL A 266 -4.57 -19.50 -3.71
CA VAL A 266 -5.43 -18.32 -3.85
C VAL A 266 -5.78 -17.77 -2.48
N PHE A 267 -5.77 -16.44 -2.34
CA PHE A 267 -6.16 -15.70 -1.15
C PHE A 267 -7.35 -14.81 -1.51
N ILE A 268 -8.45 -14.93 -0.75
CA ILE A 268 -9.66 -14.14 -0.96
C ILE A 268 -9.94 -13.32 0.29
N GLY A 269 -10.23 -12.04 0.08
CA GLY A 269 -10.34 -11.02 1.12
C GLY A 269 -9.13 -10.08 1.09
N PRO A 270 -9.13 -9.07 1.97
CA PRO A 270 -8.06 -8.08 2.00
C PRO A 270 -6.75 -8.63 2.59
N GLU A 271 -6.72 -9.87 3.07
CA GLU A 271 -5.56 -10.47 3.74
C GLU A 271 -4.54 -11.00 2.73
N THR A 272 -3.26 -10.72 2.96
CA THR A 272 -2.15 -11.15 2.09
C THR A 272 -1.15 -12.02 2.84
N PRO A 273 -0.55 -13.04 2.19
CA PRO A 273 0.52 -13.83 2.78
C PRO A 273 1.89 -13.13 2.76
N LEU A 274 2.04 -12.01 2.03
CA LEU A 274 3.31 -11.29 1.97
C LEU A 274 3.66 -10.71 3.35
N THR A 275 4.95 -10.75 3.68
CA THR A 275 5.50 -10.18 4.91
C THR A 275 5.89 -8.70 4.75
N ASP A 276 5.93 -7.99 5.88
CA ASP A 276 6.00 -6.53 5.98
C ASP A 276 7.39 -5.97 5.63
N ILE A 277 7.63 -5.62 4.36
CA ILE A 277 8.80 -4.79 3.96
C ILE A 277 8.42 -3.83 2.83
N GLU A 278 7.84 -2.67 3.16
CA GLU A 278 7.47 -1.63 2.18
C GLU A 278 8.63 -1.22 1.27
N SER A 279 9.86 -1.16 1.81
CA SER A 279 11.05 -0.71 1.08
C SER A 279 11.54 -1.68 0.00
N GLU A 280 11.07 -2.93 -0.01
CA GLU A 280 11.51 -3.97 -0.94
C GLU A 280 10.41 -4.41 -1.90
N MET A 281 9.18 -3.94 -1.71
CA MET A 281 8.08 -4.34 -2.57
C MET A 281 8.16 -3.66 -3.94
N ILE A 282 8.03 -4.47 -4.99
CA ILE A 282 8.00 -4.01 -6.37
C ILE A 282 6.76 -4.59 -7.05
N ILE A 283 6.12 -3.77 -7.87
CA ILE A 283 5.01 -4.16 -8.75
C ILE A 283 5.47 -4.16 -10.21
N PHE A 284 5.00 -5.16 -10.95
CA PHE A 284 5.17 -5.29 -12.40
C PHE A 284 3.79 -5.38 -13.06
N TYR A 285 3.55 -4.52 -14.03
CA TYR A 285 2.29 -4.43 -14.76
C TYR A 285 2.36 -5.22 -16.06
N ASP A 286 1.21 -5.75 -16.47
CA ASP A 286 1.00 -6.21 -17.83
C ASP A 286 1.14 -4.99 -18.78
N ALA A 287 2.12 -5.04 -19.67
CA ALA A 287 2.46 -3.93 -20.58
C ALA A 287 1.26 -3.49 -21.44
N ALA A 288 0.39 -4.44 -21.84
CA ALA A 288 -0.81 -4.12 -22.61
C ALA A 288 -1.85 -3.36 -21.76
N LYS A 289 -1.96 -3.68 -20.47
CA LYS A 289 -2.86 -2.97 -19.55
C LYS A 289 -2.34 -1.58 -19.20
N GLU A 290 -1.03 -1.42 -18.99
CA GLU A 290 -0.40 -0.11 -18.80
C GLU A 290 -0.71 0.81 -19.98
N LYS A 291 -0.42 0.35 -21.20
CA LYS A 291 -0.71 1.10 -22.43
C LYS A 291 -2.18 1.48 -22.53
N LYS A 292 -3.08 0.53 -22.30
CA LYS A 292 -4.53 0.77 -22.36
C LYS A 292 -5.00 1.80 -21.32
N PHE A 293 -4.46 1.76 -20.10
CA PHE A 293 -4.80 2.73 -19.06
C PHE A 293 -4.35 4.14 -19.44
N LEU A 294 -3.13 4.30 -19.96
CA LEU A 294 -2.61 5.57 -20.43
C LEU A 294 -3.43 6.14 -21.59
N GLU A 295 -3.86 5.30 -22.53
CA GLU A 295 -4.76 5.70 -23.62
C GLU A 295 -6.12 6.18 -23.11
N ILE A 296 -6.71 5.48 -22.12
CA ILE A 296 -7.96 5.88 -21.48
C ILE A 296 -7.81 7.25 -20.79
N LEU A 297 -6.75 7.43 -19.99
CA LEU A 297 -6.51 8.68 -19.26
C LEU A 297 -6.32 9.86 -20.22
N ARG A 298 -5.50 9.70 -21.25
CA ARG A 298 -5.29 10.74 -22.27
C ARG A 298 -6.60 11.11 -22.97
N GLY A 299 -7.42 10.10 -23.32
CA GLY A 299 -8.72 10.32 -23.94
C GLY A 299 -9.68 11.16 -23.09
N GLU A 300 -9.68 10.97 -21.76
CA GLU A 300 -10.44 11.80 -20.82
C GLU A 300 -9.90 13.23 -20.73
N GLN A 301 -8.58 13.38 -20.65
CA GLN A 301 -7.92 14.68 -20.51
C GLN A 301 -8.09 15.57 -21.75
N GLU A 302 -8.02 14.97 -22.94
CA GLU A 302 -8.11 15.68 -24.22
C GLU A 302 -9.56 15.86 -24.70
N LEU A 303 -10.56 15.30 -23.99
CA LEU A 303 -11.97 15.22 -24.42
C LEU A 303 -12.14 14.59 -25.83
N ALA A 304 -11.14 13.83 -26.30
CA ALA A 304 -11.01 13.38 -27.68
C ALA A 304 -11.67 12.00 -27.92
N MET A 305 -12.04 11.29 -26.85
CA MET A 305 -12.62 9.94 -26.91
C MET A 305 -14.00 9.91 -26.26
N PRO A 306 -14.90 8.95 -26.60
CA PRO A 306 -16.10 8.73 -25.81
C PRO A 306 -15.68 8.46 -24.37
N SER A 307 -16.19 9.29 -23.45
CA SER A 307 -15.81 9.23 -22.04
C SER A 307 -15.84 7.79 -21.52
N TYR A 308 -14.75 7.32 -20.94
CA TYR A 308 -14.58 6.02 -20.32
C TYR A 308 -15.83 5.65 -19.52
N LYS A 309 -16.48 4.57 -19.95
CA LYS A 309 -17.70 4.08 -19.31
C LYS A 309 -17.32 3.00 -18.31
N CYS A 310 -17.29 3.40 -17.03
CA CYS A 310 -17.25 2.45 -15.93
C CYS A 310 -18.40 1.43 -16.09
N PRO A 311 -18.12 0.12 -16.00
CA PRO A 311 -19.16 -0.91 -16.04
C PRO A 311 -20.21 -0.66 -14.95
N LYS A 312 -21.48 -0.76 -15.31
CA LYS A 312 -22.59 -0.74 -14.35
C LYS A 312 -22.89 -2.16 -13.90
N SER A 313 -22.01 -2.74 -13.08
CA SER A 313 -22.17 -4.08 -12.53
C SER A 313 -22.15 -4.06 -11.01
N VAL A 314 -23.06 -4.81 -10.39
CA VAL A 314 -23.07 -5.04 -8.94
C VAL A 314 -21.77 -5.72 -8.49
N SER A 315 -21.22 -6.62 -9.30
CA SER A 315 -19.99 -7.34 -8.98
C SER A 315 -18.74 -6.44 -9.05
N ALA A 316 -18.86 -5.24 -9.65
CA ALA A 316 -17.85 -4.19 -9.63
C ALA A 316 -17.99 -3.22 -8.43
N LEU A 317 -18.98 -3.42 -7.56
CA LEU A 317 -19.09 -2.67 -6.31
C LEU A 317 -18.00 -3.09 -5.33
N ARG A 318 -17.55 -2.13 -4.53
CA ARG A 318 -16.58 -2.36 -3.46
C ARG A 318 -17.17 -3.20 -2.34
N GLN A 319 -16.32 -3.95 -1.64
CA GLN A 319 -16.72 -4.78 -0.51
C GLN A 319 -16.92 -3.95 0.78
N LEU A 320 -17.91 -3.06 0.76
CA LEU A 320 -18.23 -2.18 1.89
C LEU A 320 -19.42 -2.73 2.70
N SER A 321 -19.28 -2.74 4.02
CA SER A 321 -20.30 -3.21 4.98
C SER A 321 -20.94 -2.07 5.77
N SER A 322 -20.64 -0.83 5.44
CA SER A 322 -21.10 0.37 6.15
C SER A 322 -21.25 1.57 5.20
N SER A 323 -21.66 2.71 5.76
CA SER A 323 -21.77 3.99 5.05
C SER A 323 -22.78 4.01 3.90
N PHE A 324 -23.79 3.15 3.92
CA PHE A 324 -24.83 3.05 2.86
C PHE A 324 -25.62 4.34 2.60
N GLY A 325 -25.52 5.36 3.47
CA GLY A 325 -26.04 6.70 3.21
C GLY A 325 -25.18 7.54 2.24
N LYS A 326 -24.11 6.98 1.67
CA LYS A 326 -23.18 7.69 0.78
C LYS A 326 -23.19 7.04 -0.60
N ALA A 327 -23.25 7.88 -1.64
CA ALA A 327 -23.24 7.42 -3.03
C ALA A 327 -21.96 6.63 -3.36
N SER A 328 -20.82 6.98 -2.76
CA SER A 328 -19.53 6.32 -2.97
C SER A 328 -19.53 4.84 -2.56
N THR A 329 -20.46 4.41 -1.68
CA THR A 329 -20.63 2.99 -1.31
C THR A 329 -21.10 2.14 -2.50
N TYR A 330 -21.77 2.77 -3.47
CA TYR A 330 -22.34 2.15 -4.65
C TYR A 330 -21.51 2.43 -5.91
N SER A 331 -20.28 2.93 -5.75
CA SER A 331 -19.37 3.15 -6.86
C SER A 331 -18.76 1.83 -7.35
N ALA A 332 -18.77 1.64 -8.66
CA ALA A 332 -18.22 0.46 -9.32
C ALA A 332 -16.69 0.56 -9.49
N TRP A 333 -15.94 0.72 -8.39
CA TRP A 333 -14.47 0.90 -8.42
C TRP A 333 -13.68 -0.37 -8.13
N ARG A 334 -14.32 -1.53 -8.30
CA ARG A 334 -13.69 -2.84 -8.18
C ARG A 334 -13.58 -3.48 -9.55
N ALA A 335 -12.46 -4.13 -9.80
CA ALA A 335 -12.24 -4.93 -11.00
C ALA A 335 -11.64 -6.30 -10.65
N THR A 336 -11.93 -7.29 -11.48
CA THR A 336 -11.36 -8.63 -11.42
C THR A 336 -10.66 -8.94 -12.73
N LEU A 337 -9.61 -9.75 -12.66
CA LEU A 337 -8.88 -10.25 -13.82
C LEU A 337 -9.86 -10.92 -14.81
N ASN A 338 -9.74 -10.56 -16.09
CA ASN A 338 -10.57 -11.11 -17.17
C ASN A 338 -10.51 -12.65 -17.17
N GLY A 339 -11.67 -13.31 -17.24
CA GLY A 339 -11.81 -14.77 -17.15
C GLY A 339 -12.15 -15.27 -15.74
N LEU A 340 -12.04 -14.40 -14.73
CA LEU A 340 -12.51 -14.62 -13.36
C LEU A 340 -13.70 -13.71 -12.99
N ASP A 341 -14.17 -12.88 -13.92
CA ASP A 341 -15.24 -11.89 -13.80
C ASP A 341 -16.65 -12.51 -13.87
N THR A 342 -16.87 -13.58 -13.12
CA THR A 342 -18.18 -14.23 -12.95
C THR A 342 -18.48 -14.43 -11.47
N ASP A 343 -19.76 -14.49 -11.09
CA ASP A 343 -20.18 -14.51 -9.68
C ASP A 343 -19.63 -15.71 -8.88
N LEU A 344 -19.24 -16.80 -9.56
CA LEU A 344 -18.68 -18.01 -8.93
C LEU A 344 -17.15 -17.97 -8.77
N LEU A 345 -16.50 -16.94 -9.30
CA LEU A 345 -15.05 -16.76 -9.37
C LEU A 345 -14.58 -15.43 -8.76
N GLN A 346 -15.48 -14.46 -8.57
CA GLN A 346 -15.19 -13.21 -7.87
C GLN A 346 -15.40 -13.37 -6.36
N PRO A 347 -14.62 -12.68 -5.51
CA PRO A 347 -14.93 -12.63 -4.08
C PRO A 347 -16.36 -12.16 -3.84
N ALA A 348 -17.11 -12.98 -3.10
CA ALA A 348 -18.47 -12.68 -2.69
C ALA A 348 -18.49 -11.41 -1.83
N THR A 349 -19.51 -10.59 -2.01
CA THR A 349 -19.76 -9.39 -1.22
C THR A 349 -21.15 -9.43 -0.60
N VAL A 350 -21.45 -8.46 0.26
CA VAL A 350 -22.80 -8.26 0.79
C VAL A 350 -23.84 -8.03 -0.32
N PHE A 351 -23.42 -7.62 -1.52
CA PHE A 351 -24.30 -7.37 -2.67
C PHE A 351 -24.43 -8.57 -3.63
N THR A 352 -23.48 -9.50 -3.64
CA THR A 352 -23.41 -10.59 -4.63
C THR A 352 -23.58 -11.99 -4.04
N ILE A 353 -23.61 -12.12 -2.71
CA ILE A 353 -23.79 -13.42 -2.06
C ILE A 353 -25.18 -14.04 -2.34
N ALA A 354 -26.17 -13.22 -2.72
CA ALA A 354 -27.47 -13.68 -3.20
C ALA A 354 -27.37 -14.56 -4.47
N ASP A 355 -26.42 -14.27 -5.35
CA ASP A 355 -26.29 -14.89 -6.68
C ASP A 355 -25.56 -16.24 -6.65
N ILE A 356 -24.98 -16.60 -5.50
CA ILE A 356 -24.25 -17.86 -5.31
C ILE A 356 -25.24 -19.02 -5.21
N PRO A 357 -25.06 -20.15 -5.91
CA PRO A 357 -25.99 -21.27 -5.86
C PRO A 357 -26.06 -21.90 -4.48
N GLY A 358 -27.29 -22.16 -4.01
CA GLY A 358 -27.53 -22.91 -2.79
C GLY A 358 -27.07 -24.37 -2.91
N ASN A 359 -26.68 -24.97 -1.78
CA ASN A 359 -26.39 -26.41 -1.66
C ASN A 359 -25.20 -26.93 -2.49
N GLN A 360 -24.34 -26.06 -3.04
CA GLN A 360 -23.13 -26.45 -3.78
C GLN A 360 -21.83 -26.26 -2.97
N LYS A 361 -21.90 -26.50 -1.65
CA LYS A 361 -20.79 -26.34 -0.69
C LYS A 361 -20.30 -24.90 -0.46
N TYR A 362 -21.07 -23.89 -0.88
CA TYR A 362 -20.80 -22.49 -0.52
C TYR A 362 -21.19 -22.13 0.93
N GLY A 363 -21.76 -23.08 1.68
CA GLY A 363 -22.18 -22.88 3.08
C GLY A 363 -23.48 -22.09 3.23
N ILE A 364 -24.27 -21.95 2.16
CA ILE A 364 -25.48 -21.15 2.11
C ILE A 364 -26.58 -21.98 1.45
N SER A 365 -27.77 -22.01 2.07
CA SER A 365 -28.96 -22.62 1.49
C SER A 365 -29.72 -21.60 0.62
N GLU A 366 -30.49 -22.10 -0.34
CA GLU A 366 -31.20 -21.25 -1.30
C GLU A 366 -32.19 -20.28 -0.63
N ASN A 367 -32.94 -20.80 0.36
CA ASN A 367 -33.95 -20.04 1.08
C ASN A 367 -33.42 -19.68 2.48
N CYS A 368 -32.43 -18.79 2.56
CA CYS A 368 -31.89 -18.32 3.83
C CYS A 368 -31.96 -16.81 3.97
N THR A 369 -31.92 -16.39 5.24
CA THR A 369 -31.97 -15.00 5.63
C THR A 369 -30.81 -14.17 5.02
N VAL A 370 -29.65 -14.80 4.81
CA VAL A 370 -28.48 -14.16 4.19
C VAL A 370 -28.73 -13.78 2.74
N LYS A 371 -29.24 -14.70 1.91
CA LYS A 371 -29.49 -14.42 0.49
C LYS A 371 -30.52 -13.30 0.33
N ALA A 372 -31.63 -13.37 1.06
CA ALA A 372 -32.67 -12.37 0.95
C ALA A 372 -32.21 -10.99 1.48
N ALA A 373 -31.40 -10.93 2.55
CA ALA A 373 -30.77 -9.68 2.98
C ALA A 373 -29.82 -9.11 1.90
N SER A 374 -29.06 -9.97 1.22
CA SER A 374 -28.18 -9.56 0.12
C SER A 374 -28.96 -9.08 -1.10
N SER A 375 -30.06 -9.75 -1.46
CA SER A 375 -30.95 -9.31 -2.56
C SER A 375 -31.53 -7.93 -2.31
N ALA A 376 -31.92 -7.60 -1.06
CA ALA A 376 -32.33 -6.24 -0.73
C ALA A 376 -31.19 -5.22 -0.93
N LEU A 377 -29.99 -5.53 -0.43
CA LEU A 377 -28.82 -4.64 -0.62
C LEU A 377 -28.48 -4.46 -2.11
N GLN A 378 -28.54 -5.53 -2.88
CA GLN A 378 -28.33 -5.53 -4.33
C GLN A 378 -29.38 -4.68 -5.05
N ALA A 379 -30.66 -4.83 -4.71
CA ALA A 379 -31.75 -4.06 -5.30
C ALA A 379 -31.57 -2.55 -5.03
N VAL A 380 -31.16 -2.17 -3.82
CA VAL A 380 -30.82 -0.78 -3.51
C VAL A 380 -29.62 -0.31 -4.33
N ALA A 381 -28.56 -1.12 -4.43
CA ALA A 381 -27.38 -0.75 -5.19
C ALA A 381 -27.71 -0.53 -6.68
N ILE A 382 -28.49 -1.41 -7.29
CA ILE A 382 -28.97 -1.27 -8.67
C ILE A 382 -29.78 0.01 -8.83
N ALA A 383 -30.71 0.30 -7.91
CA ALA A 383 -31.49 1.53 -7.91
C ALA A 383 -30.58 2.77 -7.91
N VAL A 384 -29.59 2.84 -7.02
CA VAL A 384 -28.66 3.98 -6.93
C VAL A 384 -27.78 4.10 -8.18
N MET A 385 -27.28 2.99 -8.72
CA MET A 385 -26.43 2.99 -9.92
C MET A 385 -27.19 3.40 -11.20
N THR A 386 -28.48 3.08 -11.28
CA THR A 386 -29.32 3.38 -12.44
C THR A 386 -29.88 4.79 -12.40
N SER A 387 -30.41 5.24 -11.26
CA SER A 387 -30.99 6.57 -11.06
C SER A 387 -29.93 7.66 -10.87
N ARG A 388 -28.70 7.28 -10.45
CA ARG A 388 -27.67 8.20 -9.92
C ARG A 388 -28.17 9.04 -8.74
N SER A 389 -29.19 8.57 -8.04
CA SER A 389 -29.88 9.28 -6.97
C SER A 389 -30.19 8.33 -5.81
N LEU A 390 -30.03 8.83 -4.59
CA LEU A 390 -30.43 8.15 -3.34
C LEU A 390 -31.90 8.45 -3.00
N GLU A 391 -32.76 8.57 -4.02
CA GLU A 391 -34.18 8.86 -3.84
C GLU A 391 -34.90 7.71 -3.13
N SER A 392 -35.47 8.02 -1.95
CA SER A 392 -36.18 7.08 -1.10
C SER A 392 -37.24 6.27 -1.87
N LYS A 393 -38.01 6.88 -2.78
CA LYS A 393 -39.05 6.17 -3.54
C LYS A 393 -38.48 5.02 -4.39
N THR A 394 -37.36 5.25 -5.06
CA THR A 394 -36.69 4.25 -5.91
C THR A 394 -36.16 3.10 -5.05
N ILE A 395 -35.55 3.44 -3.90
CA ILE A 395 -35.02 2.48 -2.93
C ILE A 395 -36.15 1.65 -2.31
N MET A 396 -37.26 2.28 -1.89
CA MET A 396 -38.43 1.59 -1.33
C MET A 396 -39.04 0.62 -2.33
N THR A 397 -39.18 1.03 -3.59
CA THR A 397 -39.72 0.16 -4.66
C THR A 397 -38.84 -1.07 -4.85
N ALA A 398 -37.51 -0.88 -4.88
CA ALA A 398 -36.54 -1.97 -4.97
C ALA A 398 -36.62 -2.94 -3.77
N ILE A 399 -36.75 -2.42 -2.55
CA ILE A 399 -36.89 -3.24 -1.33
C ILE A 399 -38.20 -4.02 -1.34
N LEU A 400 -39.32 -3.39 -1.68
CA LEU A 400 -40.63 -4.05 -1.74
C LEU A 400 -40.66 -5.16 -2.79
N GLN A 401 -40.06 -4.93 -3.96
CA GLN A 401 -39.93 -5.95 -5.00
C GLN A 401 -39.04 -7.11 -4.57
N SER A 402 -37.97 -6.85 -3.80
CA SER A 402 -37.17 -7.93 -3.21
C SER A 402 -37.94 -8.69 -2.13
N ALA A 403 -38.80 -8.02 -1.37
CA ALA A 403 -39.62 -8.63 -0.34
C ALA A 403 -40.65 -9.59 -0.92
N SER A 404 -41.34 -9.21 -2.00
CA SER A 404 -42.34 -10.06 -2.65
C SER A 404 -41.76 -11.38 -3.19
N ASN A 405 -40.44 -11.40 -3.45
CA ASN A 405 -39.73 -12.57 -3.94
C ASN A 405 -39.15 -13.45 -2.82
N SER A 406 -39.24 -13.01 -1.56
CA SER A 406 -38.73 -13.75 -0.40
C SER A 406 -39.80 -14.60 0.24
N SER A 407 -39.48 -15.86 0.54
CA SER A 407 -40.35 -16.75 1.33
C SER A 407 -40.11 -16.65 2.85
N ASP A 408 -39.13 -15.86 3.29
CA ASP A 408 -38.79 -15.70 4.72
C ASP A 408 -39.64 -14.58 5.33
N ALA A 409 -40.68 -14.94 6.09
CA ALA A 409 -41.61 -14.00 6.70
C ALA A 409 -40.92 -12.97 7.61
N SER A 410 -39.80 -13.31 8.24
CA SER A 410 -39.06 -12.38 9.11
C SER A 410 -38.36 -11.28 8.29
N ILE A 411 -37.85 -11.64 7.11
CA ILE A 411 -37.25 -10.70 6.18
C ILE A 411 -38.31 -9.91 5.45
N VAL A 412 -39.40 -10.53 5.02
CA VAL A 412 -40.52 -9.81 4.40
C VAL A 412 -41.03 -8.75 5.36
N ALA A 413 -41.24 -9.11 6.63
CA ALA A 413 -41.63 -8.17 7.68
C ALA A 413 -40.57 -7.07 7.87
N LEU A 414 -39.28 -7.43 7.87
CA LEU A 414 -38.19 -6.45 7.95
C LEU A 414 -38.21 -5.52 6.73
N MET A 415 -38.28 -6.01 5.51
CA MET A 415 -38.28 -5.22 4.27
C MET A 415 -39.53 -4.33 4.15
N ILE A 416 -40.71 -4.81 4.55
CA ILE A 416 -41.92 -4.00 4.64
C ILE A 416 -41.74 -2.91 5.71
N HIS A 417 -41.22 -3.27 6.88
CA HIS A 417 -40.89 -2.30 7.92
C HIS A 417 -39.86 -1.26 7.45
N LEU A 418 -38.86 -1.67 6.66
CA LEU A 418 -37.88 -0.79 6.04
C LEU A 418 -38.56 0.16 5.04
N SER A 419 -39.41 -0.36 4.16
CA SER A 419 -40.13 0.45 3.18
C SER A 419 -41.05 1.50 3.81
N THR A 420 -41.53 1.27 5.04
CA THR A 420 -42.40 2.23 5.75
C THR A 420 -41.63 3.25 6.58
N ARG A 421 -40.32 3.06 6.78
CA ARG A 421 -39.47 3.91 7.64
C ARG A 421 -38.35 4.63 6.90
N ILE A 422 -38.02 4.27 5.66
CA ILE A 422 -37.02 5.00 4.88
C ILE A 422 -37.59 6.36 4.51
N THR A 423 -37.19 7.38 5.29
CA THR A 423 -37.43 8.77 4.93
C THR A 423 -36.51 9.18 3.78
N THR A 424 -36.62 10.42 3.29
CA THR A 424 -35.68 10.98 2.30
C THR A 424 -34.27 11.20 2.87
N ASP A 425 -34.01 10.89 4.15
CA ASP A 425 -32.73 11.10 4.81
C ASP A 425 -31.71 9.97 4.53
N PRO A 426 -30.53 10.27 3.96
CA PRO A 426 -29.45 9.31 3.81
C PRO A 426 -28.98 8.64 5.12
N PHE A 427 -29.13 9.29 6.28
CA PHE A 427 -28.76 8.70 7.58
C PHE A 427 -29.66 7.52 7.95
N ASP A 428 -30.96 7.62 7.66
CA ASP A 428 -31.91 6.53 7.87
C ASP A 428 -31.52 5.32 7.01
N LEU A 429 -31.20 5.53 5.74
CA LEU A 429 -30.75 4.46 4.85
C LEU A 429 -29.52 3.72 5.42
N ALA A 430 -28.52 4.45 5.91
CA ALA A 430 -27.34 3.86 6.53
C ALA A 430 -27.70 3.02 7.76
N ARG A 431 -28.55 3.54 8.65
CA ARG A 431 -29.01 2.86 9.86
C ARG A 431 -29.76 1.57 9.53
N PHE A 432 -30.48 1.54 8.43
CA PHE A 432 -31.33 0.42 8.02
C PHE A 432 -30.59 -0.67 7.23
N LEU A 433 -29.68 -0.30 6.35
CA LEU A 433 -28.94 -1.27 5.54
C LEU A 433 -27.77 -1.92 6.28
N SER A 434 -27.19 -1.24 7.27
CA SER A 434 -26.06 -1.77 8.05
C SER A 434 -26.38 -3.10 8.77
N PRO A 435 -27.56 -3.29 9.41
CA PRO A 435 -27.96 -4.59 9.93
C PRO A 435 -28.02 -5.71 8.88
N LEU A 436 -28.55 -5.43 7.68
CA LEU A 436 -28.58 -6.40 6.58
C LEU A 436 -27.16 -6.78 6.14
N ALA A 437 -26.28 -5.78 6.01
CA ALA A 437 -24.88 -5.99 5.68
C ALA A 437 -24.15 -6.83 6.73
N LYS A 438 -24.49 -6.65 8.02
CA LYS A 438 -23.96 -7.48 9.11
C LYS A 438 -24.42 -8.94 9.00
N VAL A 439 -25.70 -9.17 8.72
CA VAL A 439 -26.25 -10.52 8.51
C VAL A 439 -25.54 -11.20 7.34
N THR A 440 -25.45 -10.53 6.19
CA THR A 440 -24.80 -11.08 4.99
C THR A 440 -23.31 -11.35 5.18
N SER A 441 -22.61 -10.46 5.88
CA SER A 441 -21.16 -10.58 6.12
C SER A 441 -20.78 -11.87 6.85
N SER A 442 -21.67 -12.43 7.67
CA SER A 442 -21.41 -13.66 8.43
C SER A 442 -21.16 -14.90 7.56
N ALA A 443 -21.71 -14.94 6.34
CA ALA A 443 -21.58 -16.08 5.44
C ALA A 443 -20.51 -15.90 4.34
N LEU A 444 -19.94 -14.70 4.20
CA LEU A 444 -18.96 -14.40 3.14
C LEU A 444 -17.73 -15.29 3.24
N SER A 445 -17.26 -15.60 4.46
CA SER A 445 -16.09 -16.47 4.66
C SER A 445 -16.32 -17.85 4.06
N SER A 446 -17.44 -18.51 4.38
CA SER A 446 -17.77 -19.84 3.86
C SER A 446 -17.95 -19.85 2.34
N ALA A 447 -18.64 -18.86 1.79
CA ALA A 447 -18.79 -18.72 0.34
C ALA A 447 -17.44 -18.54 -0.35
N ASN A 448 -16.59 -17.65 0.16
CA ASN A 448 -15.28 -17.35 -0.39
C ASN A 448 -14.32 -18.54 -0.30
N GLN A 449 -14.46 -19.44 0.68
CA GLN A 449 -13.66 -20.68 0.69
C GLN A 449 -13.94 -21.57 -0.53
N LYS A 450 -15.20 -21.68 -0.95
CA LYS A 450 -15.56 -22.44 -2.15
C LYS A 450 -15.11 -21.72 -3.43
N ILE A 451 -15.25 -20.39 -3.48
CA ILE A 451 -14.76 -19.56 -4.60
C ILE A 451 -13.24 -19.69 -4.74
N LYS A 452 -12.48 -19.67 -3.63
CA LYS A 452 -11.03 -19.90 -3.59
C LYS A 452 -10.65 -21.17 -4.36
N SER A 453 -11.34 -22.29 -4.10
CA SER A 453 -11.10 -23.55 -4.83
C SER A 453 -11.44 -23.45 -6.32
N ASN A 454 -12.55 -22.78 -6.69
CA ASN A 454 -12.94 -22.62 -8.09
C ASN A 454 -11.92 -21.76 -8.86
N VAL A 455 -11.46 -20.65 -8.27
CA VAL A 455 -10.45 -19.77 -8.84
C VAL A 455 -9.14 -20.52 -9.04
N GLN A 456 -8.72 -21.32 -8.07
CA GLN A 456 -7.50 -22.11 -8.17
C GLN A 456 -7.53 -23.06 -9.38
N ILE A 457 -8.67 -23.73 -9.63
CA ILE A 457 -8.88 -24.59 -10.81
C ILE A 457 -8.89 -23.75 -12.09
N LYS A 458 -9.64 -22.64 -12.09
CA LYS A 458 -9.81 -21.79 -13.26
C LYS A 458 -8.49 -21.13 -13.69
N LEU A 459 -7.65 -20.74 -12.73
CA LEU A 459 -6.30 -20.25 -13.00
C LEU A 459 -5.50 -21.30 -13.76
N LEU A 460 -5.51 -22.58 -13.38
CA LEU A 460 -4.80 -23.61 -14.15
C LEU A 460 -5.33 -23.75 -15.59
N GLN A 461 -6.62 -23.51 -15.81
CA GLN A 461 -7.25 -23.60 -17.14
C GLN A 461 -6.96 -22.38 -18.02
N MET A 462 -7.04 -21.17 -17.48
CA MET A 462 -6.85 -19.91 -18.23
C MET A 462 -5.45 -19.80 -18.84
N PHE A 463 -4.52 -20.48 -18.22
CA PHE A 463 -3.10 -20.28 -18.34
C PHE A 463 -2.42 -21.58 -18.82
N GLY A 464 -3.13 -22.72 -18.78
CA GLY A 464 -2.68 -24.07 -19.13
C GLY A 464 -2.73 -24.47 -20.59
N HIS A 465 -2.67 -23.52 -21.52
CA HIS A 465 -2.70 -23.78 -22.96
C HIS A 465 -1.37 -23.42 -23.63
#